data_AF-M1E8Y5-F1
#
_entry.id   AF-M1E8Y5-F1
#
_cell.length_a   1.000
_cell.length_b   1.000
_cell.length_c   1.000
_cell.angle_alpha   90.00
_cell.angle_beta   90.00
_cell.angle_gamma   90.00
#
_symmetry.space_group_name_H-M   'P 1'
#
loop_
_entity.id
_entity.type
_entity.pdbx_description
1 polymer ?
#
loop_
_entity_poly.entity_id
_entity_poly.type
_entity_poly.pdbx_seq_one_letter_code
_entity_poly.pdbx_strand_id
1 'polypeptide(L)'
;MSNGDLKLTISLWVGPEREEALKKANMLEIPELQEAFAGLKRLSVPITYDQAQKLKEVYPSAKIDTSSTQTVELLPRECLDKIFAMVIEKKNVNVIQDLLKSLGK
;
A
#
# COMPACT_ATOMS: atom_id res chain seq x y z
N MET A 1 -14.88 -1.17 21.43
CA MET A 1 -14.16 -0.20 20.58
C MET A 1 -14.47 -0.58 19.14
N SER A 2 -15.16 0.27 18.38
CA SER A 2 -15.35 0.06 16.95
C SER A 2 -14.01 0.23 16.25
N ASN A 3 -13.60 -0.73 15.42
CA ASN A 3 -12.33 -0.71 14.66
C ASN A 3 -12.23 0.41 13.59
N GLY A 4 -13.10 1.42 13.64
CA GLY A 4 -13.24 2.47 12.61
C GLY A 4 -12.12 3.52 12.59
N ASP A 5 -11.30 3.60 13.65
CA ASP A 5 -10.28 4.66 13.79
C ASP A 5 -8.83 4.19 13.53
N LEU A 6 -8.61 2.91 13.21
CA LEU A 6 -7.27 2.39 12.93
C LEU A 6 -6.80 2.82 11.54
N LYS A 7 -5.80 3.71 11.49
CA LYS A 7 -5.12 4.14 10.26
C LYS A 7 -4.04 3.13 9.89
N LEU A 8 -4.43 2.05 9.21
CA LEU A 8 -3.47 1.07 8.71
C LEU A 8 -2.92 1.47 7.34
N THR A 9 -1.67 1.08 7.07
CA THR A 9 -1.04 1.28 5.76
C THR A 9 -0.30 0.05 5.24
N ILE A 10 -0.15 -0.06 3.92
CA ILE A 10 0.82 -0.94 3.26
C ILE A 10 1.99 -0.07 2.82
N SER A 11 3.21 -0.45 3.22
CA SER A 11 4.42 0.25 2.80
C SER A 11 4.93 -0.28 1.47
N LEU A 12 5.06 0.59 0.47
CA LEU A 12 5.72 0.31 -0.80
C LEU A 12 7.07 1.02 -0.84
N TRP A 13 8.15 0.25 -0.98
CA TRP A 13 9.48 0.83 -1.18
C TRP A 13 9.63 1.37 -2.59
N VAL A 14 10.14 2.59 -2.71
CA VAL A 14 10.28 3.33 -3.96
C VAL A 14 11.77 3.54 -4.22
N GLY A 15 12.33 2.68 -5.06
CA GLY A 15 13.65 2.88 -5.67
C GLY A 15 13.55 3.67 -6.99
N PRO A 16 14.68 3.82 -7.72
CA PRO A 16 14.76 4.72 -8.88
C PRO A 16 13.72 4.49 -9.98
N GLU A 17 13.44 3.22 -10.33
CA GLU A 17 12.45 2.90 -11.36
C GLU A 17 11.02 3.30 -10.97
N ARG A 18 10.64 3.04 -9.72
CA ARG A 18 9.33 3.42 -9.17
C ARG A 18 9.23 4.93 -9.00
N GLU A 19 10.32 5.59 -8.63
CA GLU A 19 10.37 7.05 -8.54
C GLU A 19 10.15 7.71 -9.90
N GLU A 20 10.80 7.21 -10.96
CA GLU A 20 10.59 7.72 -12.31
C GLU A 20 9.15 7.49 -12.79
N ALA A 21 8.52 6.36 -12.41
CA ALA A 21 7.10 6.13 -12.69
C ALA A 21 6.19 7.14 -11.96
N LEU A 22 6.45 7.41 -10.67
CA LEU A 22 5.73 8.42 -9.89
C LEU A 22 5.92 9.83 -10.47
N LYS A 23 7.13 10.16 -10.95
CA LYS A 23 7.42 11.41 -11.65
C LYS A 23 6.57 11.59 -12.88
N LYS A 24 6.51 10.58 -13.76
CA LYS A 24 5.67 10.59 -14.97
C LYS A 24 4.18 10.69 -14.65
N ALA A 25 3.77 10.18 -13.48
CA ALA A 25 2.40 10.26 -12.99
C ALA A 25 2.08 11.59 -12.26
N ASN A 26 3.05 12.49 -12.07
CA ASN A 26 2.95 13.71 -11.25
C ASN A 26 2.59 13.43 -9.77
N MET A 27 3.19 12.39 -9.19
CA MET A 27 2.89 11.92 -7.83
C MET A 27 4.07 12.05 -6.84
N LEU A 28 5.13 12.78 -7.18
CA LEU A 28 6.29 12.92 -6.29
C LEU A 28 6.04 13.81 -5.06
N GLU A 29 5.01 14.65 -5.10
CA GLU A 29 4.72 15.65 -4.04
C GLU A 29 3.52 15.26 -3.16
N ILE A 30 3.08 14.00 -3.23
CA ILE A 30 1.95 13.53 -2.41
C ILE A 30 2.38 13.30 -0.95
N PRO A 31 1.52 13.56 0.05
CA PRO A 31 1.85 13.40 1.46
C PRO A 31 2.23 11.97 1.87
N GLU A 32 1.75 10.97 1.14
CA GLU A 32 2.00 9.56 1.41
C GLU A 32 3.39 9.08 0.97
N LEU A 33 4.13 9.88 0.19
CA LEU A 33 5.49 9.58 -0.23
C LEU A 33 6.49 10.27 0.69
N GLN A 34 7.28 9.49 1.42
CA GLN A 34 8.22 9.99 2.42
C GLN A 34 9.63 9.48 2.16
N GLU A 35 10.63 10.33 2.34
CA GLU A 35 12.03 9.91 2.43
C GLU A 35 12.20 9.01 3.66
N ALA A 36 12.83 7.83 3.47
CA ALA A 36 13.05 6.89 4.56
C ALA A 36 14.53 6.65 4.81
N PHE A 37 15.31 6.32 3.76
CA PHE A 37 16.72 5.96 3.91
C PHE A 37 17.55 6.38 2.70
N ALA A 38 18.44 7.35 2.85
CA ALA A 38 19.50 7.66 1.86
C ALA A 38 19.05 7.62 0.37
N GLY A 39 17.93 8.29 0.06
CA GLY A 39 17.35 8.33 -1.30
C GLY A 39 16.35 7.21 -1.63
N LEU A 40 16.11 6.28 -0.71
CA LEU A 40 14.98 5.35 -0.76
C LEU A 40 13.75 5.99 -0.12
N LYS A 41 12.69 6.09 -0.91
CA LYS A 41 11.39 6.60 -0.47
C LYS A 41 10.46 5.45 -0.07
N ARG A 42 9.49 5.77 0.78
CA ARG A 42 8.39 4.89 1.17
C ARG A 42 7.08 5.55 0.78
N LEU A 43 6.27 4.84 0.00
CA LEU A 43 4.91 5.21 -0.31
C LEU A 43 3.94 4.44 0.61
N SER A 44 3.17 5.18 1.41
CA SER A 44 2.18 4.62 2.33
C SER A 44 0.81 4.51 1.67
N VAL A 45 0.36 3.28 1.40
CA VAL A 45 -0.97 3.02 0.82
C VAL A 45 -1.97 2.79 1.95
N PRO A 46 -3.01 3.64 2.12
CA PRO A 46 -3.98 3.47 3.19
C PRO A 46 -4.84 2.22 2.97
N ILE A 47 -5.14 1.53 4.08
CA ILE A 47 -6.00 0.34 4.08
C ILE A 47 -6.86 0.33 5.35
N THR A 48 -8.13 -0.06 5.23
CA THR A 48 -8.98 -0.25 6.42
C THR A 48 -8.73 -1.61 7.07
N TYR A 49 -9.11 -1.78 8.33
CA TYR A 49 -9.01 -3.07 9.00
C TYR A 49 -9.76 -4.18 8.25
N ASP A 50 -10.98 -3.90 7.77
CA ASP A 50 -11.79 -4.88 7.02
C ASP A 50 -11.16 -5.26 5.68
N GLN A 51 -10.55 -4.29 4.98
CA GLN A 51 -9.80 -4.56 3.76
C GLN A 51 -8.55 -5.41 4.06
N ALA A 52 -7.85 -5.12 5.16
CA ALA A 52 -6.69 -5.90 5.59
C ALA A 52 -7.06 -7.35 5.92
N GLN A 53 -8.20 -7.59 6.59
CA GLN A 53 -8.71 -8.93 6.85
C GLN A 53 -9.00 -9.69 5.54
N LYS A 54 -9.72 -9.06 4.61
CA LYS A 54 -9.99 -9.66 3.28
C LYS A 54 -8.70 -9.98 2.52
N LEU A 55 -7.71 -9.09 2.60
CA LEU A 55 -6.41 -9.31 1.97
C LEU A 55 -5.66 -10.48 2.60
N LYS A 56 -5.76 -10.65 3.92
CA LYS A 56 -5.19 -11.79 4.66
C LYS A 56 -5.84 -13.12 4.32
N GLU A 57 -7.15 -13.13 4.02
CA GLU A 57 -7.81 -14.35 3.53
C GLU A 57 -7.26 -14.79 2.17
N VAL A 58 -6.88 -13.84 1.30
CA VAL A 58 -6.26 -14.13 -0.01
C VAL A 58 -4.77 -14.48 0.15
N TYR A 59 -4.08 -13.78 1.05
CA TYR A 59 -2.66 -13.94 1.32
C TYR A 59 -2.44 -14.30 2.80
N PRO A 60 -2.50 -15.59 3.18
CA PRO A 60 -2.37 -16.01 4.58
C PRO A 60 -1.04 -15.64 5.24
N SER A 61 -0.01 -15.34 4.46
CA SER A 61 1.29 -14.84 4.94
C SER A 61 1.21 -13.40 5.47
N ALA A 62 0.17 -12.65 5.11
CA ALA A 62 0.03 -11.25 5.50
C ALA A 62 -0.09 -11.12 7.03
N LYS A 63 0.72 -10.24 7.59
CA LYS A 63 0.71 -9.88 8.99
C LYS A 63 0.06 -8.50 9.15
N ILE A 64 -0.98 -8.43 9.96
CA ILE A 64 -1.65 -7.17 10.31
C ILE A 64 -1.10 -6.76 11.68
N ASP A 65 -0.23 -5.76 11.72
CA ASP A 65 0.30 -5.22 12.97
C ASP A 65 -0.48 -3.96 13.36
N THR A 66 -1.49 -4.14 14.20
CA THR A 66 -2.25 -3.04 14.80
C THR A 66 -1.62 -2.50 16.08
N SER A 67 -0.57 -3.13 16.59
CA SER A 67 -0.01 -2.88 17.93
C SER A 67 1.16 -1.91 17.92
N SER A 68 1.95 -1.91 16.85
CA SER A 68 3.16 -1.10 16.78
C SER A 68 3.20 -0.21 15.53
N THR A 69 3.37 -0.78 14.34
CA THR A 69 3.59 -0.02 13.11
C THR A 69 2.30 0.44 12.44
N GLN A 70 1.15 -0.13 12.83
CA GLN A 70 -0.14 0.11 12.17
C GLN A 70 -0.04 -0.18 10.67
N THR A 71 0.50 -1.36 10.32
CA THR A 71 0.72 -1.76 8.93
C THR A 71 0.20 -3.15 8.60
N VAL A 72 0.06 -3.39 7.30
CA VAL A 72 -0.06 -4.74 6.72
C VAL A 72 1.26 -5.09 6.04
N GLU A 73 1.89 -6.14 6.55
CA GLU A 73 3.24 -6.58 6.20
C GLU A 73 3.20 -7.99 5.56
N LEU A 74 4.34 -8.43 5.02
CA LEU A 74 4.54 -9.80 4.51
C LEU A 74 3.59 -10.21 3.37
N LEU A 75 3.13 -9.23 2.59
CA LEU A 75 2.44 -9.48 1.32
C LEU A 75 3.43 -9.97 0.26
N PRO A 76 3.00 -10.88 -0.65
CA PRO A 76 3.83 -11.29 -1.77
C PRO A 76 4.27 -10.11 -2.64
N ARG A 77 5.47 -10.20 -3.21
CA ARG A 77 6.03 -9.16 -4.09
C ARG A 77 5.08 -8.79 -5.23
N GLU A 78 4.47 -9.77 -5.87
CA GLU A 78 3.49 -9.59 -6.95
C GLU A 78 2.28 -8.74 -6.53
N CYS A 79 1.83 -8.88 -5.28
CA CYS A 79 0.72 -8.08 -4.74
C CYS A 79 1.17 -6.63 -4.55
N LEU A 80 2.36 -6.41 -4.00
CA LEU A 80 2.94 -5.08 -3.82
C LEU A 80 3.19 -4.37 -5.16
N ASP A 81 3.68 -5.10 -6.17
CA ASP A 81 3.86 -4.60 -7.53
C ASP A 81 2.53 -4.23 -8.19
N LYS A 82 1.49 -5.06 -8.01
CA LYS A 82 0.13 -4.78 -8.50
C LYS A 82 -0.49 -3.54 -7.84
N ILE A 83 -0.34 -3.38 -6.51
CA ILE A 83 -0.77 -2.18 -5.80
C ILE A 83 -0.07 -0.95 -6.40
N PHE A 84 1.25 -1.00 -6.57
CA PHE A 84 2.00 0.11 -7.14
C PHE A 84 1.52 0.46 -8.55
N ALA A 85 1.31 -0.53 -9.42
CA ALA A 85 0.80 -0.32 -10.77
C ALA A 85 -0.57 0.37 -10.75
N MET A 86 -1.48 -0.06 -9.87
CA MET A 86 -2.80 0.60 -9.71
C MET A 86 -2.67 2.04 -9.22
N VAL A 87 -1.73 2.33 -8.31
CA VAL A 87 -1.47 3.71 -7.85
C VAL A 87 -1.05 4.59 -9.02
N ILE A 88 -0.14 4.12 -9.86
CA ILE A 88 0.33 4.86 -11.05
C ILE A 88 -0.80 5.06 -12.06
N GLU A 89 -1.55 4.01 -12.36
CA GLU A 89 -2.65 4.04 -13.33
C GLU A 89 -3.76 5.01 -12.90
N LYS A 90 -4.16 4.95 -11.62
CA LYS A 90 -5.25 5.76 -11.06
C LYS A 90 -4.80 7.13 -10.57
N LYS A 91 -3.49 7.36 -10.48
CA LYS A 91 -2.86 8.53 -9.87
C LYS A 91 -3.39 8.82 -8.45
N ASN A 92 -3.61 7.76 -7.67
CA ASN A 92 -4.23 7.84 -6.34
C ASN A 92 -3.75 6.68 -5.47
N VAL A 93 -3.59 6.88 -4.16
CA VAL A 93 -3.17 5.84 -3.21
C VAL A 93 -4.32 4.95 -2.72
N ASN A 94 -5.58 5.38 -2.85
CA ASN A 94 -6.77 4.64 -2.39
C ASN A 94 -7.16 3.53 -3.39
N VAL A 95 -6.32 2.50 -3.52
CA VAL A 95 -6.46 1.46 -4.55
C VAL A 95 -6.87 0.09 -4.02
N ILE A 96 -6.85 -0.11 -2.69
CA ILE A 96 -7.05 -1.45 -2.10
C ILE A 96 -8.43 -2.04 -2.40
N GLN A 97 -9.47 -1.19 -2.43
CA GLN A 97 -10.81 -1.67 -2.78
C GLN A 97 -10.88 -2.22 -4.22
N ASP A 98 -10.15 -1.62 -5.15
CA ASP A 98 -10.10 -2.07 -6.54
C ASP A 98 -9.17 -3.28 -6.70
N LEU A 99 -8.09 -3.35 -5.91
CA LEU A 99 -7.27 -4.55 -5.80
C LEU A 99 -8.13 -5.76 -5.40
N LEU A 100 -8.92 -5.64 -4.32
CA LEU A 100 -9.77 -6.74 -3.85
C LEU A 100 -10.75 -7.24 -4.91
N LYS A 101 -11.43 -6.31 -5.61
CA LYS A 101 -12.32 -6.65 -6.74
C LYS A 101 -11.59 -7.43 -7.83
N SER A 102 -10.36 -7.03 -8.15
CA SER A 102 -9.55 -7.70 -9.19
C SER A 102 -9.05 -9.09 -8.79
N LEU A 103 -9.13 -9.46 -7.52
CA LEU A 103 -8.73 -10.78 -7.00
C LEU A 103 -9.92 -11.77 -6.95
N GLY A 104 -11.10 -11.37 -7.44
CA GLY A 104 -12.27 -12.24 -7.49
C GLY A 104 -13.07 -12.30 -6.18
N LYS A 105 -13.00 -11.24 -5.36
CA LYS A 105 -13.90 -11.01 -4.20
C LYS A 105 -14.58 -9.66 -4.26
#